data_AF-A0A959XMH6-F1
#
_entry.id   AF-A0A959XMH6-F1
#
_cell.length_a   1.000
_cell.length_b   1.000
_cell.length_c   1.000
_cell.angle_alpha   90.00
_cell.angle_beta   90.00
_cell.angle_gamma   90.00
#
_symmetry.space_group_name_H-M   'P 1'
#
loop_
_entity.id
_entity.type
_entity.pdbx_description
1 polymer ?
#
loop_
_entity_poly.entity_id
_entity_poly.type
_entity_poly.pdbx_seq_one_letter_code
_entity_poly.pdbx_strand_id
1 'polypeptide(L)'
;MLPGSQADQLRHIDPLGAWWVSGLVLFVLVVIAITNVSSPRKWRLLAQATFRMRLGRSTLREEIDLRDRTLVGLLLAAVCVLGMFAWQAAVRSGMPDAPSYPVWAGLVAASVVLQSVLVITIGTLLRVDNGLVEYMYTGLLIFILAGMVLLPVVALVAFRPEWRAELLLFGKVLLLVLLVYRWVRGAWIGWGEGVPARYIIIYLCTAEIVPLLLLLDVLRQPLPHLFHH
;
A
#
# COMPACT_ATOMS: atom_id res chain seq x y z
N MET A 1 -20.12 34.20 -17.63
CA MET A 1 -19.91 32.97 -18.41
C MET A 1 -18.46 32.89 -18.87
N LEU A 2 -17.53 32.59 -17.96
CA LEU A 2 -16.16 32.15 -18.29
C LEU A 2 -15.69 31.28 -17.13
N PRO A 3 -15.86 29.94 -17.16
CA PRO A 3 -15.09 29.11 -16.21
C PRO A 3 -14.70 27.70 -16.73
N GLY A 4 -14.75 27.44 -18.05
CA GLY A 4 -14.38 26.13 -18.61
C GLY A 4 -12.91 26.06 -19.05
N SER A 5 -12.50 26.99 -19.91
CA SER A 5 -11.22 26.90 -20.64
C SER A 5 -9.98 27.17 -19.77
N GLN A 6 -10.05 28.07 -18.79
CA GLN A 6 -8.90 28.36 -17.91
C GLN A 6 -8.63 27.26 -16.88
N ALA A 7 -9.68 26.60 -16.36
CA ALA A 7 -9.53 25.46 -15.45
C ALA A 7 -8.93 24.24 -16.17
N ASP A 8 -9.32 24.01 -17.42
CA ASP A 8 -8.72 22.97 -18.26
C ASP A 8 -7.27 23.28 -18.63
N GLN A 9 -6.92 24.55 -18.92
CA GLN A 9 -5.54 24.94 -19.16
C GLN A 9 -4.64 24.77 -17.92
N LEU A 10 -5.13 25.09 -16.72
CA LEU A 10 -4.37 24.90 -15.47
C LEU A 10 -4.15 23.41 -15.15
N ARG A 11 -5.12 22.54 -15.40
CA ARG A 11 -4.93 21.07 -15.28
C ARG A 11 -3.96 20.50 -16.30
N HIS A 12 -3.84 21.11 -17.47
CA HIS A 12 -2.89 20.67 -18.49
C HIS A 12 -1.43 21.02 -18.13
N ILE A 13 -1.22 22.01 -17.25
CA ILE A 13 0.10 22.42 -16.77
C ILE A 13 0.48 21.67 -15.49
N ASP A 14 -0.50 21.24 -14.69
CA ASP A 14 -0.29 20.53 -13.44
C ASP A 14 -0.34 19.00 -13.62
N PRO A 15 0.80 18.29 -13.59
CA PRO A 15 0.84 16.85 -13.85
C PRO A 15 -0.04 16.05 -12.87
N LEU A 16 -0.20 16.53 -11.64
CA LEU A 16 -0.94 15.85 -10.56
C LEU A 16 -2.46 15.92 -10.75
N GLY A 17 -2.95 16.93 -11.49
CA GLY A 17 -4.37 17.17 -11.76
C GLY A 17 -4.84 16.70 -13.13
N ALA A 18 -4.01 15.96 -13.86
CA ALA A 18 -4.29 15.53 -15.22
C ALA A 18 -5.52 14.61 -15.32
N TRP A 19 -6.18 14.61 -16.48
CA TRP A 19 -7.41 13.85 -16.72
C TRP A 19 -7.25 12.33 -16.50
N TRP A 20 -6.07 11.78 -16.83
CA TRP A 20 -5.77 10.36 -16.65
C TRP A 20 -5.72 9.95 -15.17
N VAL A 21 -5.35 10.86 -14.26
CA VAL A 21 -5.38 10.63 -12.80
C VAL A 21 -6.82 10.44 -12.34
N SER A 22 -7.73 11.29 -12.83
CA SER A 22 -9.16 11.18 -12.55
C SER A 22 -9.76 9.88 -13.09
N GLY A 23 -9.37 9.49 -14.32
CA GLY A 23 -9.76 8.22 -14.92
C GLY A 23 -9.31 7.01 -14.08
N LEU A 24 -8.09 7.05 -13.55
CA LEU A 24 -7.57 5.98 -12.69
C LEU A 24 -8.31 5.91 -11.36
N VAL A 25 -8.56 7.04 -10.69
CA VAL A 25 -9.32 7.07 -9.43
C VAL A 25 -10.73 6.50 -9.64
N LEU A 26 -11.39 6.89 -10.75
CA LEU A 26 -12.71 6.36 -11.09
C LEU A 26 -12.68 4.86 -11.38
N PHE A 27 -11.68 4.39 -12.12
CA PHE A 27 -11.48 2.95 -12.35
C PHE A 27 -11.32 2.17 -11.04
N VAL A 28 -10.50 2.67 -10.11
CA VAL A 28 -10.32 2.04 -8.79
C VAL A 28 -11.62 2.02 -8.00
N LEU A 29 -12.38 3.13 -7.99
CA LEU A 29 -13.69 3.18 -7.32
C LEU A 29 -14.68 2.17 -7.90
N VAL A 30 -14.70 1.97 -9.22
CA VAL A 30 -15.54 0.95 -9.87
C VAL A 30 -15.15 -0.45 -9.43
N VAL A 31 -13.85 -0.77 -9.38
CA VAL A 31 -13.36 -2.07 -8.89
C VAL A 31 -13.78 -2.32 -7.44
N ILE A 32 -13.68 -1.29 -6.58
CA ILE A 32 -14.10 -1.37 -5.18
C ILE A 32 -15.62 -1.56 -5.08
N ALA A 33 -16.41 -0.82 -5.87
CA ALA A 33 -17.86 -0.92 -5.90
C ALA A 33 -18.33 -2.32 -6.34
N ILE A 34 -17.76 -2.85 -7.43
CA ILE A 34 -18.06 -4.21 -7.92
C ILE A 34 -17.72 -5.25 -6.84
N THR A 35 -16.58 -5.08 -6.17
CA THR A 35 -16.16 -6.01 -5.12
C THR A 35 -17.10 -5.95 -3.90
N ASN A 36 -17.51 -4.74 -3.51
CA ASN A 36 -18.45 -4.54 -2.40
C ASN A 36 -19.81 -5.19 -2.67
N VAL A 37 -20.32 -5.08 -3.89
CA VAL A 37 -21.59 -5.72 -4.30
C VAL A 37 -21.44 -7.24 -4.36
N SER A 38 -20.32 -7.73 -4.87
CA SER A 38 -20.09 -9.17 -5.08
C SER A 38 -19.84 -9.93 -3.78
N SER A 39 -19.25 -9.30 -2.76
CA SER A 39 -18.83 -10.00 -1.55
C SER A 39 -18.73 -9.08 -0.32
N PRO A 40 -19.85 -8.59 0.24
CA PRO A 40 -19.83 -7.72 1.43
C PRO A 40 -19.20 -8.40 2.66
N ARG A 41 -19.22 -9.74 2.71
CA ARG A 41 -18.55 -10.54 3.76
C ARG A 41 -17.04 -10.34 3.77
N LYS A 42 -16.41 -10.01 2.63
CA LYS A 42 -14.96 -9.80 2.54
C LYS A 42 -14.49 -8.56 3.28
N TRP A 43 -15.31 -7.52 3.39
CA TRP A 43 -15.00 -6.37 4.24
C TRP A 43 -14.93 -6.73 5.71
N ARG A 44 -15.83 -7.63 6.14
CA ARG A 44 -15.80 -8.19 7.48
C ARG A 44 -14.55 -9.03 7.69
N LEU A 45 -14.11 -9.78 6.68
CA LEU A 45 -12.84 -10.51 6.71
C LEU A 45 -11.62 -9.60 6.73
N LEU A 46 -11.58 -8.52 5.94
CA LEU A 46 -10.51 -7.52 6.00
C LEU A 46 -10.43 -6.88 7.39
N ALA A 47 -11.58 -6.50 7.97
CA ALA A 47 -11.64 -5.95 9.32
C ALA A 47 -11.24 -6.98 10.37
N GLN A 48 -11.80 -8.19 10.33
CA GLN A 48 -11.48 -9.25 11.29
C GLN A 48 -10.03 -9.71 11.17
N ALA A 49 -9.51 -9.87 9.96
CA ALA A 49 -8.11 -10.16 9.75
C ALA A 49 -7.27 -9.02 10.29
N THR A 50 -7.65 -7.76 10.13
CA THR A 50 -6.89 -6.64 10.70
C THR A 50 -6.92 -6.68 12.23
N PHE A 51 -8.08 -6.86 12.87
CA PHE A 51 -8.25 -6.69 14.32
C PHE A 51 -8.12 -7.97 15.16
N ARG A 52 -8.26 -9.17 14.58
CA ARG A 52 -8.13 -10.44 15.32
C ARG A 52 -6.72 -11.00 15.13
N MET A 53 -5.94 -11.02 16.22
CA MET A 53 -4.57 -11.54 16.27
C MET A 53 -4.44 -13.05 16.03
N ARG A 54 -5.52 -13.82 16.17
CA ARG A 54 -5.56 -15.27 15.93
C ARG A 54 -6.82 -15.57 15.14
N LEU A 55 -6.77 -15.37 13.83
CA LEU A 55 -7.87 -15.82 12.97
C LEU A 55 -7.65 -17.31 12.71
N GLY A 56 -8.57 -18.15 13.19
CA GLY A 56 -8.44 -19.61 13.10
C GLY A 56 -8.08 -20.05 11.68
N ARG A 57 -7.03 -20.88 11.58
CA ARG A 57 -6.43 -21.35 10.32
C ARG A 57 -7.44 -21.97 9.35
N SER A 58 -8.49 -22.63 9.85
CA SER A 58 -9.58 -23.20 9.04
C SER A 58 -10.39 -22.11 8.35
N THR A 59 -10.78 -21.07 9.09
CA THR A 59 -11.56 -19.93 8.59
C THR A 59 -10.81 -19.15 7.50
N LEU A 60 -9.51 -18.91 7.69
CA LEU A 60 -8.67 -18.26 6.67
C LEU A 60 -8.54 -19.09 5.39
N ARG A 61 -8.33 -20.41 5.50
CA ARG A 61 -8.09 -21.27 4.34
C ARG A 61 -9.37 -21.62 3.57
N GLU A 62 -10.50 -21.69 4.25
CA GLU A 62 -11.81 -21.97 3.63
C GLU A 62 -12.45 -20.72 3.02
N GLU A 63 -12.25 -19.52 3.58
CA GLU A 63 -12.87 -18.29 3.06
C GLU A 63 -11.96 -17.48 2.12
N ILE A 64 -10.64 -17.72 2.10
CA ILE A 64 -9.68 -16.93 1.33
C ILE A 64 -8.90 -17.83 0.35
N ASP A 65 -9.51 -18.05 -0.81
CA ASP A 65 -8.78 -18.52 -1.98
C ASP A 65 -8.06 -17.31 -2.62
N LEU A 66 -6.70 -17.32 -2.67
CA LEU A 66 -5.94 -16.27 -3.37
C LEU A 66 -6.31 -16.19 -4.85
N ARG A 67 -6.94 -17.23 -5.40
CA ARG A 67 -7.42 -17.28 -6.78
C ARG A 67 -8.80 -16.65 -6.96
N ASP A 68 -9.42 -16.15 -5.89
CA ASP A 68 -10.65 -15.39 -5.96
C ASP A 68 -10.42 -14.08 -6.74
N ARG A 69 -11.11 -13.95 -7.86
CA ARG A 69 -11.01 -12.81 -8.79
C ARG A 69 -11.23 -11.46 -8.09
N THR A 70 -12.02 -11.44 -7.03
CA THR A 70 -12.30 -10.21 -6.27
C THR A 70 -11.11 -9.77 -5.41
N LEU A 71 -10.38 -10.69 -4.79
CA LEU A 71 -9.16 -10.37 -4.02
C LEU A 71 -8.06 -9.87 -4.95
N VAL A 72 -7.91 -10.49 -6.11
CA VAL A 72 -7.00 -10.02 -7.15
C VAL A 72 -7.38 -8.62 -7.61
N GLY A 73 -8.67 -8.33 -7.79
CA GLY A 73 -9.16 -6.99 -8.13
C GLY A 73 -8.83 -5.95 -7.05
N LEU A 74 -9.06 -6.26 -5.78
CA LEU A 74 -8.70 -5.39 -4.65
C LEU A 74 -7.19 -5.18 -4.52
N LEU A 75 -6.40 -6.22 -4.76
CA LEU A 75 -4.95 -6.14 -4.77
C LEU A 75 -4.46 -5.21 -5.88
N LEU A 76 -4.99 -5.38 -7.10
CA LEU A 76 -4.66 -4.52 -8.23
C LEU A 76 -5.04 -3.06 -7.93
N ALA A 77 -6.23 -2.83 -7.37
CA ALA A 77 -6.66 -1.50 -6.93
C ALA A 77 -5.69 -0.90 -5.90
N ALA A 78 -5.26 -1.68 -4.90
CA ALA A 78 -4.31 -1.23 -3.90
C ALA A 78 -2.93 -0.89 -4.51
N VAL A 79 -2.43 -1.70 -5.46
CA VAL A 79 -1.19 -1.40 -6.20
C VAL A 79 -1.32 -0.09 -6.98
N CYS A 80 -2.44 0.12 -7.69
CA CYS A 80 -2.67 1.37 -8.42
C CYS A 80 -2.69 2.59 -7.50
N VAL A 81 -3.38 2.50 -6.35
CA VAL A 81 -3.45 3.61 -5.39
C VAL A 81 -2.11 3.90 -4.74
N LEU A 82 -1.40 2.87 -4.27
CA LEU A 82 -0.09 3.03 -3.64
C LEU A 82 0.95 3.54 -4.64
N GLY A 83 0.93 3.05 -5.88
CA GLY A 83 1.78 3.54 -6.97
C GLY A 83 1.48 5.00 -7.31
N MET A 84 0.19 5.38 -7.35
CA MET A 84 -0.21 6.77 -7.55
C MET A 84 0.26 7.67 -6.41
N PHE A 85 0.09 7.24 -5.15
CA PHE A 85 0.57 8.01 -4.00
C PHE A 85 2.10 8.20 -4.03
N ALA A 86 2.85 7.14 -4.34
CA ALA A 86 4.30 7.21 -4.45
C ALA A 86 4.74 8.18 -5.56
N TRP A 87 4.09 8.11 -6.73
CA TRP A 87 4.34 9.04 -7.82
C TRP A 87 4.00 10.49 -7.45
N GLN A 88 2.83 10.73 -6.83
CA GLN A 88 2.45 12.07 -6.36
C GLN A 88 3.45 12.65 -5.35
N ALA A 89 3.97 11.81 -4.44
CA ALA A 89 5.00 12.18 -3.48
C ALA A 89 6.34 12.50 -4.16
N ALA A 90 6.76 11.71 -5.16
CA ALA A 90 8.00 11.90 -5.90
C ALA A 90 7.98 13.14 -6.80
N VAL A 91 6.86 13.43 -7.44
CA VAL A 91 6.67 14.67 -8.20
C VAL A 91 6.73 15.88 -7.27
N ARG A 92 6.13 15.80 -6.08
CA ARG A 92 6.09 16.94 -5.14
C ARG A 92 7.43 17.23 -4.48
N SER A 93 8.27 16.22 -4.24
CA SER A 93 9.61 16.40 -3.68
C SER A 93 10.58 17.07 -4.66
N GLY A 94 10.17 17.33 -5.90
CA GLY A 94 11.01 17.98 -6.90
C GLY A 94 12.15 17.09 -7.37
N MET A 95 11.98 15.77 -7.31
CA MET A 95 12.98 14.82 -7.79
C MET A 95 13.22 15.07 -9.30
N PRO A 96 14.44 15.46 -9.71
CA PRO A 96 14.74 15.63 -11.12
C PRO A 96 14.55 14.27 -11.82
N ASP A 97 13.88 14.29 -12.97
CA ASP A 97 13.51 13.09 -13.74
C ASP A 97 12.70 12.04 -12.97
N ALA A 98 11.78 12.48 -12.11
CA ALA A 98 10.86 11.59 -11.40
C ALA A 98 10.24 10.55 -12.36
N PRO A 99 10.41 9.24 -12.11
CA PRO A 99 9.87 8.20 -12.98
C PRO A 99 8.36 8.34 -13.17
N SER A 100 7.86 7.96 -14.35
CA SER A 100 6.44 8.03 -14.66
C SER A 100 5.60 7.12 -13.75
N TYR A 101 4.31 7.41 -13.60
CA TYR A 101 3.38 6.62 -12.79
C TYR A 101 3.48 5.09 -13.03
N PRO A 102 3.56 4.57 -14.28
CA PRO A 102 3.67 3.13 -14.52
C PRO A 102 4.91 2.50 -13.87
N VAL A 103 6.02 3.25 -13.77
CA VAL A 103 7.23 2.77 -13.08
C VAL A 103 6.96 2.62 -11.60
N TRP A 104 6.32 3.60 -10.96
CA TRP A 104 5.96 3.52 -9.54
C TRP A 104 4.97 2.41 -9.25
N ALA A 105 3.92 2.26 -10.08
CA ALA A 105 3.00 1.14 -9.97
C ALA A 105 3.71 -0.21 -10.16
N GLY A 106 4.65 -0.29 -11.11
CA GLY A 106 5.49 -1.46 -11.35
C GLY A 106 6.40 -1.79 -10.17
N LEU A 107 7.02 -0.81 -9.53
CA LEU A 107 7.84 -0.99 -8.33
C LEU A 107 7.00 -1.49 -7.16
N VAL A 108 5.81 -0.94 -6.95
CA VAL A 108 4.88 -1.41 -5.92
C VAL A 108 4.46 -2.85 -6.21
N ALA A 109 4.06 -3.17 -7.44
CA ALA A 109 3.72 -4.54 -7.83
C ALA A 109 4.89 -5.51 -7.62
N ALA A 110 6.09 -5.13 -8.07
CA ALA A 110 7.30 -5.91 -7.92
C ALA A 110 7.65 -6.14 -6.45
N SER A 111 7.44 -5.15 -5.58
CA SER A 111 7.69 -5.30 -4.14
C SER A 111 6.78 -6.35 -3.50
N VAL A 112 5.50 -6.40 -3.90
CA VAL A 112 4.55 -7.42 -3.41
C VAL A 112 4.94 -8.81 -3.91
N VAL A 113 5.26 -8.94 -5.20
CA VAL A 113 5.68 -10.23 -5.79
C VAL A 113 6.98 -10.72 -5.16
N LEU A 114 7.98 -9.85 -5.05
CA LEU A 114 9.27 -10.16 -4.44
C LEU A 114 9.08 -10.59 -2.99
N GLN A 115 8.25 -9.88 -2.22
CA GLN A 115 7.93 -10.26 -0.86
C GLN A 115 7.30 -11.66 -0.81
N SER A 116 6.30 -11.95 -1.65
CA SER A 116 5.67 -13.27 -1.70
C SER A 116 6.68 -14.37 -2.04
N VAL A 117 7.55 -14.15 -3.02
CA VAL A 117 8.60 -15.12 -3.41
C VAL A 117 9.57 -15.36 -2.26
N LEU A 118 10.11 -14.31 -1.65
CA LEU A 118 11.06 -14.44 -0.53
C LEU A 118 10.46 -15.21 0.64
N VAL A 119 9.22 -14.91 1.02
CA VAL A 119 8.51 -15.62 2.09
C VAL A 119 8.38 -17.10 1.74
N ILE A 120 7.92 -17.43 0.54
CA ILE A 120 7.76 -18.83 0.11
C ILE A 120 9.12 -19.55 0.11
N THR A 121 10.17 -18.95 -0.46
CA THR A 121 11.51 -19.56 -0.52
C THR A 121 12.11 -19.82 0.86
N ILE A 122 11.94 -18.87 1.79
CA ILE A 122 12.43 -19.06 3.17
C ILE A 122 11.59 -20.13 3.88
N GLY A 123 10.27 -20.14 3.66
CA GLY A 123 9.36 -21.15 4.19
C GLY A 123 9.74 -22.56 3.80
N THR A 124 9.98 -22.79 2.51
CA THR A 124 10.38 -24.11 1.98
C THR A 124 11.76 -24.53 2.47
N LEU A 125 12.72 -23.60 2.54
CA LEU A 125 14.08 -23.89 3.02
C LEU A 125 14.10 -24.28 4.50
N LEU A 126 13.25 -23.65 5.32
CA LEU A 126 13.22 -23.85 6.77
C LEU A 126 12.18 -24.89 7.23
N ARG A 127 11.34 -25.42 6.33
CA ARG A 127 10.22 -26.34 6.65
C ARG A 127 9.26 -25.79 7.71
N VAL A 128 9.09 -24.47 7.73
CA VAL A 128 8.18 -23.77 8.67
C VAL A 128 6.92 -23.39 7.91
N ASP A 129 5.92 -24.28 7.96
CA ASP A 129 4.71 -24.13 7.13
C ASP A 129 3.55 -23.45 7.86
N ASN A 130 3.56 -23.46 9.19
CA ASN A 130 2.34 -23.19 9.98
C ASN A 130 2.04 -21.71 10.19
N GLY A 131 2.98 -20.91 10.70
CA GLY A 131 2.78 -19.46 10.90
C GLY A 131 2.98 -18.62 9.63
N LEU A 132 3.59 -19.21 8.61
CA LEU A 132 4.04 -18.48 7.44
C LEU A 132 2.93 -18.05 6.50
N VAL A 133 2.02 -18.99 6.27
CA VAL A 133 0.87 -18.80 5.41
C VAL A 133 -0.03 -17.72 6.02
N GLU A 134 -0.28 -17.77 7.33
CA GLU A 134 -1.05 -16.75 8.05
C GLU A 134 -0.40 -15.36 7.98
N TYR A 135 0.93 -15.28 8.14
CA TYR A 135 1.67 -14.02 7.96
C TYR A 135 1.53 -13.45 6.55
N MET A 136 1.66 -14.28 5.52
CA MET A 136 1.54 -13.85 4.12
C MET A 136 0.13 -13.34 3.80
N TYR A 137 -0.91 -14.07 4.20
CA TYR A 137 -2.31 -13.65 4.02
C TYR A 137 -2.62 -12.35 4.75
N THR A 138 -2.22 -12.28 6.00
CA THR A 138 -2.36 -11.08 6.83
C THR A 138 -1.66 -9.87 6.20
N GLY A 139 -0.43 -10.05 5.73
CA GLY A 139 0.34 -8.99 5.08
C GLY A 139 -0.34 -8.49 3.80
N LEU A 140 -0.90 -9.40 3.00
CA LEU A 140 -1.66 -9.07 1.80
C LEU A 140 -2.94 -8.27 2.12
N LEU A 141 -3.68 -8.67 3.16
CA LEU A 141 -4.90 -7.98 3.58
C LEU A 141 -4.61 -6.58 4.12
N ILE A 142 -3.53 -6.42 4.89
CA ILE A 142 -3.06 -5.10 5.37
C ILE A 142 -2.63 -4.22 4.18
N PHE A 143 -1.98 -4.80 3.18
CA PHE A 143 -1.60 -4.06 1.97
C PHE A 143 -2.83 -3.58 1.18
N ILE A 144 -3.83 -4.44 1.00
CA ILE A 144 -5.11 -4.06 0.39
C ILE A 144 -5.76 -2.93 1.20
N LEU A 145 -5.86 -3.09 2.52
CA LEU A 145 -6.41 -2.08 3.41
C LEU A 145 -5.67 -0.75 3.28
N ALA A 146 -4.34 -0.77 3.22
CA ALA A 146 -3.53 0.43 3.03
C ALA A 146 -3.95 1.17 1.76
N GLY A 147 -4.07 0.47 0.62
CA GLY A 147 -4.58 1.06 -0.61
C GLY A 147 -5.98 1.66 -0.48
N MET A 148 -6.90 0.97 0.21
CA MET A 148 -8.27 1.46 0.40
C MET A 148 -8.34 2.73 1.26
N VAL A 149 -7.56 2.80 2.34
CA VAL A 149 -7.54 3.96 3.24
C VAL A 149 -6.78 5.13 2.60
N LEU A 150 -5.80 4.87 1.74
CA LEU A 150 -5.05 5.92 1.03
C LEU A 150 -5.79 6.50 -0.17
N LEU A 151 -6.77 5.79 -0.73
CA LEU A 151 -7.57 6.24 -1.86
C LEU A 151 -8.16 7.66 -1.69
N PRO A 152 -8.85 8.01 -0.58
CA PRO A 152 -9.36 9.37 -0.38
C PRO A 152 -8.24 10.41 -0.34
N VAL A 153 -7.06 10.05 0.21
CA VAL A 153 -5.90 10.95 0.23
C VAL A 153 -5.41 11.22 -1.19
N VAL A 154 -5.21 10.18 -1.99
CA VAL A 154 -4.75 10.29 -3.38
C VAL A 154 -5.71 11.12 -4.24
N ALA A 155 -7.02 10.90 -4.06
CA ALA A 155 -8.04 11.69 -4.74
C ALA A 155 -7.97 13.17 -4.32
N LEU A 156 -7.91 13.46 -3.02
CA LEU A 156 -7.82 14.84 -2.54
C LEU A 156 -6.54 15.54 -3.00
N VAL A 157 -5.39 14.84 -3.06
CA VAL A 157 -4.14 15.40 -3.60
C VAL A 157 -4.31 15.83 -5.06
N ALA A 158 -5.04 15.04 -5.87
CA ALA A 158 -5.30 15.39 -7.26
C ALA A 158 -6.21 16.62 -7.40
N PHE A 159 -7.28 16.70 -6.59
CA PHE A 159 -8.33 17.72 -6.75
C PHE A 159 -8.16 18.99 -5.90
N ARG A 160 -7.37 18.95 -4.83
CA ARG A 160 -7.17 20.07 -3.90
C ARG A 160 -5.70 20.51 -3.86
N PRO A 161 -5.25 21.35 -4.82
CA PRO A 161 -3.86 21.78 -4.91
C PRO A 161 -3.37 22.50 -3.64
N GLU A 162 -4.25 23.27 -2.99
CA GLU A 162 -3.96 24.02 -1.77
C GLU A 162 -3.52 23.13 -0.60
N TRP A 163 -4.05 21.91 -0.50
CA TRP A 163 -3.83 21.01 0.64
C TRP A 163 -2.85 19.87 0.33
N ARG A 164 -2.18 19.89 -0.82
CA ARG A 164 -1.34 18.77 -1.27
C ARG A 164 -0.23 18.41 -0.29
N ALA A 165 0.45 19.41 0.26
CA ALA A 165 1.56 19.17 1.19
C ALA A 165 1.07 18.45 2.46
N GLU A 166 -0.02 18.95 3.04
CA GLU A 166 -0.63 18.38 4.25
C GLU A 166 -1.19 16.98 4.00
N LEU A 167 -1.88 16.78 2.87
CA LEU A 167 -2.43 15.48 2.48
C LEU A 167 -1.34 14.43 2.22
N LEU A 168 -0.24 14.83 1.56
CA LEU A 168 0.90 13.93 1.34
C LEU A 168 1.61 13.61 2.66
N LEU A 169 1.75 14.57 3.57
CA LEU A 169 2.29 14.31 4.91
C LEU A 169 1.38 13.34 5.70
N PHE A 170 0.07 13.59 5.69
CA PHE A 170 -0.91 12.71 6.31
C PHE A 170 -0.84 11.29 5.72
N GLY A 171 -0.77 11.16 4.40
CA GLY A 171 -0.62 9.87 3.72
C GLY A 171 0.68 9.15 4.10
N LYS A 172 1.80 9.88 4.25
CA LYS A 172 3.08 9.32 4.71
C LYS A 172 2.99 8.80 6.14
N VAL A 173 2.41 9.59 7.06
CA VAL A 173 2.20 9.19 8.46
C VAL A 173 1.28 7.97 8.53
N LEU A 174 0.19 7.97 7.76
CA LEU A 174 -0.74 6.85 7.68
C LEU A 174 -0.06 5.56 7.19
N LEU A 175 0.75 5.64 6.13
CA LEU A 175 1.54 4.49 5.66
C LEU A 175 2.56 4.03 6.70
N LEU A 176 3.24 4.95 7.38
CA LEU A 176 4.18 4.61 8.44
C LEU A 176 3.49 3.87 9.58
N VAL A 177 2.32 4.33 10.03
CA VAL A 177 1.53 3.67 11.07
C VAL A 177 1.11 2.27 10.63
N LEU A 178 0.63 2.11 9.39
CA LEU A 178 0.25 0.80 8.85
C LEU A 178 1.44 -0.15 8.70
N LEU A 179 2.62 0.37 8.35
CA LEU A 179 3.85 -0.39 8.26
C LEU A 179 4.30 -0.88 9.64
N VAL A 180 4.36 0.03 10.63
CA VAL A 180 4.68 -0.31 12.03
C VAL A 180 3.67 -1.32 12.57
N TYR A 181 2.39 -1.14 12.27
CA TYR A 181 1.34 -2.10 12.64
C TYR A 181 1.61 -3.50 12.07
N ARG A 182 2.02 -3.57 10.79
CA ARG A 182 2.40 -4.83 10.13
C ARG A 182 3.58 -5.50 10.85
N TRP A 183 4.59 -4.73 11.28
CA TRP A 183 5.78 -5.25 11.98
C TRP A 183 5.44 -5.80 13.35
N VAL A 184 4.70 -5.02 14.14
CA VAL A 184 4.26 -5.43 15.48
C VAL A 184 3.46 -6.73 15.38
N ARG A 185 2.58 -6.83 14.39
CA ARG A 185 1.80 -8.05 14.18
C ARG A 185 2.66 -9.24 13.72
N GLY A 186 3.58 -9.03 12.78
CA GLY A 186 4.51 -10.07 12.35
C GLY A 186 5.36 -10.62 13.50
N ALA A 187 5.86 -9.72 14.35
CA ALA A 187 6.59 -10.08 15.56
C ALA A 187 5.72 -10.85 16.56
N TRP A 188 4.46 -10.43 16.75
CA TRP A 188 3.52 -11.10 17.64
C TRP A 188 3.17 -12.53 17.19
N ILE A 189 2.91 -12.72 15.89
CA ILE A 189 2.65 -14.05 15.30
C ILE A 189 3.88 -14.95 15.47
N GLY A 190 5.08 -14.43 15.21
CA GLY A 190 6.34 -15.17 15.41
C GLY A 190 6.58 -15.59 16.86
N TRP A 191 6.26 -14.71 17.82
CA TRP A 191 6.38 -15.01 19.25
C TRP A 191 5.38 -16.08 19.72
N GLY A 192 4.15 -16.05 19.20
CA GLY A 192 3.08 -16.98 19.58
C GLY A 192 3.34 -18.44 19.18
N GLU A 193 4.18 -18.67 18.16
CA GLU A 193 4.55 -20.00 17.65
C GLU A 193 5.89 -20.52 18.24
N GLY A 194 6.48 -19.81 19.21
CA GLY A 194 7.74 -20.22 19.85
C GLY A 194 8.97 -20.14 18.93
N VAL A 195 8.88 -19.38 17.83
CA VAL A 195 9.97 -19.21 16.88
C VAL A 195 11.07 -18.36 17.54
N PRO A 196 12.33 -18.83 17.58
CA PRO A 196 13.42 -18.06 18.19
C PRO A 196 13.55 -16.66 17.58
N ALA A 197 13.66 -15.62 18.41
CA ALA A 197 13.62 -14.20 18.00
C ALA A 197 14.58 -13.84 16.85
N ARG A 198 15.71 -14.54 16.72
CA ARG A 198 16.64 -14.43 15.59
C ARG A 198 16.00 -14.68 14.22
N TYR A 199 15.04 -15.59 14.12
CA TYR A 199 14.34 -15.89 12.86
C TYR A 199 13.26 -14.86 12.55
N ILE A 200 12.62 -14.27 13.57
CA ILE A 200 11.68 -13.15 13.41
C ILE A 200 12.41 -11.94 12.82
N ILE A 201 13.61 -11.65 13.33
CA ILE A 201 14.47 -10.56 12.84
C ILE A 201 14.91 -10.82 11.39
N ILE A 202 15.39 -12.04 11.07
CA ILE A 202 15.73 -12.40 9.67
C ILE A 202 14.51 -12.30 8.76
N TYR A 203 13.31 -12.66 9.23
CA TYR A 203 12.07 -12.56 8.46
C TYR A 203 11.69 -11.10 8.13
N LEU A 204 11.71 -10.23 9.15
CA LEU A 204 11.45 -8.80 9.00
C LEU A 204 12.50 -8.14 8.10
N CYS A 205 13.78 -8.42 8.35
CA CYS A 205 14.88 -7.83 7.60
C CYS A 205 14.92 -8.31 6.14
N THR A 206 14.57 -9.55 5.83
CA THR A 206 14.57 -10.03 4.43
C THR A 206 13.34 -9.55 3.67
N ALA A 207 12.19 -9.40 4.33
CA ALA A 207 10.92 -9.00 3.69
C ALA A 207 10.80 -7.49 3.39
N GLU A 208 11.63 -6.63 3.99
CA GLU A 208 11.39 -5.18 4.00
C GLU A 208 12.60 -4.27 3.72
N ILE A 209 13.71 -4.80 3.21
CA ILE A 209 14.82 -3.95 2.73
C ILE A 209 14.34 -2.91 1.70
N VAL A 210 13.37 -3.25 0.85
CA VAL A 210 12.88 -2.33 -0.21
C VAL A 210 12.07 -1.14 0.35
N PRO A 211 11.03 -1.31 1.19
CA PRO A 211 10.35 -0.20 1.87
C PRO A 211 11.28 0.65 2.74
N LEU A 212 12.25 0.05 3.42
CA LEU A 212 13.24 0.76 4.23
C LEU A 212 14.19 1.59 3.37
N LEU A 213 14.64 1.06 2.24
CA LEU A 213 15.44 1.82 1.28
C LEU A 213 14.64 2.98 0.68
N LEU A 214 13.36 2.77 0.37
CA LEU A 214 12.46 3.81 -0.13
C LEU A 214 12.20 4.90 0.93
N LEU A 215 12.02 4.51 2.19
CA LEU A 215 11.87 5.44 3.31
C LEU A 215 13.18 6.19 3.60
N LEU A 216 14.33 5.51 3.54
CA LEU A 216 15.65 6.12 3.72
C LEU A 216 16.01 7.06 2.59
N ASP A 217 15.59 6.80 1.36
CA ASP A 217 15.79 7.69 0.23
C ASP A 217 14.92 8.96 0.38
N VAL A 218 13.68 8.79 0.87
CA VAL A 218 12.79 9.89 1.22
C VAL A 218 13.30 10.68 2.44
N LEU A 219 13.95 10.04 3.42
CA LEU A 219 14.43 10.65 4.66
C LEU A 219 15.86 11.22 4.54
N ARG A 220 16.67 10.73 3.60
CA ARG A 220 18.02 11.25 3.30
C ARG A 220 17.97 12.58 2.56
N GLN A 221 16.83 12.96 2.02
CA GLN A 221 16.66 14.34 1.59
C GLN A 221 16.76 15.22 2.84
N PRO A 222 17.72 16.16 2.90
CA PRO A 222 17.74 17.11 3.99
C PRO A 222 16.36 17.79 4.04
N LEU A 223 15.90 18.13 5.24
CA LEU A 223 14.92 19.19 5.44
C LEU A 223 15.66 20.53 5.35
N PRO A 224 15.90 21.17 4.18
CA PRO A 224 16.04 22.60 4.19
C PRO A 224 14.62 23.18 4.32
N HIS A 225 14.47 24.24 5.12
CA HIS A 225 13.30 25.12 5.22
C HIS A 225 12.31 24.94 6.38
N LEU A 226 12.68 24.33 7.51
CA LEU A 226 11.93 24.53 8.78
C LEU A 226 12.66 25.41 9.81
N PHE A 227 13.79 26.02 9.47
CA PHE A 227 14.56 26.89 10.38
C PHE A 227 15.10 28.19 9.76
N HIS A 228 14.40 28.80 8.80
CA HIS A 228 14.63 30.21 8.48
C HIS A 228 13.30 30.92 8.17
N HIS A 229 12.93 31.82 9.10
CA HIS A 229 12.01 32.95 9.05
C HIS A 229 10.80 32.90 8.12
#